data_AF-A0A026WZ73-F1
#
_entry.id   AF-A0A026WZ73-F1
#
_cell.length_a   1.000
_cell.length_b   1.000
_cell.length_c   1.000
_cell.angle_alpha   90.00
_cell.angle_beta   90.00
_cell.angle_gamma   90.00
#
_symmetry.space_group_name_H-M   'P 1'
#
loop_
_entity.id
_entity.type
_entity.pdbx_description
1 polymer ?
#
loop_
_entity_poly.entity_id
_entity_poly.type
_entity_poly.pdbx_seq_one_letter_code
_entity_poly.pdbx_strand_id
1 'polypeptide(L)'
;MMFPRFFFVSDPALLEILGQVSDSHMIQNYLLSIFDNTRYVTFHDVEYDKMTAIISSEGETILLEKAVRAKGSVEIWLMQLLQTSQFSLRTIIRQCYSIINDANFNLLIFLDKMPAQIELLGIQMIWTRDSELTLAQARADKKIMFETNNKFLDLLNTLIDQTTRDLTKIERTKFETLITIHVYIFYI
;
A
#
# COMPACT_ATOMS: atom_id res chain seq x y z
N MET A 1 6.97 -28.67 -0.41
CA MET A 1 7.38 -27.30 -0.82
C MET A 1 6.61 -26.31 0.02
N MET A 2 7.33 -25.51 0.80
CA MET A 2 6.76 -24.63 1.82
C MET A 2 6.61 -23.18 1.33
N PHE A 3 7.14 -22.83 0.15
CA PHE A 3 6.97 -21.52 -0.48
C PHE A 3 6.60 -21.63 -1.98
N PRO A 4 5.30 -21.59 -2.33
CA PRO A 4 4.83 -21.82 -3.71
C PRO A 4 5.36 -20.81 -4.74
N ARG A 5 5.80 -19.63 -4.33
CA ARG A 5 6.27 -18.62 -5.28
C ARG A 5 7.57 -19.01 -6.00
N PHE A 6 8.28 -20.03 -5.50
CA PHE A 6 9.42 -20.62 -6.19
C PHE A 6 9.06 -21.32 -7.51
N PHE A 7 7.80 -21.64 -7.76
CA PHE A 7 7.38 -22.16 -9.08
C PHE A 7 7.39 -21.11 -10.20
N PHE A 8 7.56 -19.82 -9.87
CA PHE A 8 7.56 -18.72 -10.84
C PHE A 8 8.95 -18.14 -11.12
N VAL A 9 10.00 -18.65 -10.45
CA VAL A 9 11.40 -18.30 -10.72
C VAL A 9 12.05 -19.33 -11.62
N SER A 10 13.05 -18.91 -12.38
CA SER A 10 13.84 -19.81 -13.24
C SER A 10 14.69 -20.77 -12.41
N ASP A 11 14.95 -21.97 -12.94
CA ASP A 11 15.76 -22.99 -12.25
C ASP A 11 17.13 -22.47 -11.77
N PRO A 12 17.90 -21.68 -12.57
CA PRO A 12 19.16 -21.11 -12.09
C PRO A 12 18.98 -20.15 -10.91
N ALA A 13 17.98 -19.27 -10.96
CA ALA A 13 17.71 -18.32 -9.88
C ALA A 13 17.25 -19.04 -8.61
N LEU A 14 16.43 -20.08 -8.75
CA LEU A 14 16.02 -20.91 -7.63
C LEU A 14 17.23 -21.60 -6.97
N LEU A 15 18.15 -22.14 -7.76
CA LEU A 15 19.38 -22.75 -7.24
C LEU A 15 20.29 -21.72 -6.55
N GLU A 16 20.37 -20.49 -7.05
CA GLU A 16 21.11 -19.42 -6.37
C GLU A 16 20.47 -19.06 -5.02
N ILE A 17 19.14 -18.91 -4.97
CA ILE A 17 18.41 -18.64 -3.72
C ILE A 17 18.62 -19.76 -2.69
N LEU A 18 18.57 -21.02 -3.14
CA LEU A 18 18.78 -22.20 -2.29
C LEU A 18 20.26 -22.43 -1.95
N GLY A 19 21.19 -21.97 -2.78
CA GLY A 19 22.63 -22.08 -2.59
C GLY A 19 23.20 -21.01 -1.67
N GLN A 20 22.57 -19.83 -1.60
CA GLN A 20 23.00 -18.68 -0.80
C GLN A 20 22.31 -18.57 0.57
N VAL A 21 21.73 -19.67 1.08
CA VAL A 21 20.94 -19.71 2.32
C VAL A 21 21.71 -19.21 3.56
N SER A 22 23.05 -19.17 3.50
CA SER A 22 23.90 -18.69 4.59
C SER A 22 23.91 -17.17 4.77
N ASP A 23 23.62 -16.37 3.73
CA ASP A 23 23.61 -14.90 3.84
C ASP A 23 22.22 -14.35 3.52
N SER A 24 21.51 -13.94 4.58
CA SER A 24 20.16 -13.41 4.50
C SER A 24 20.04 -12.14 3.64
N HIS A 25 21.12 -11.36 3.48
CA HIS A 25 21.07 -10.10 2.73
C HIS A 25 21.07 -10.31 1.22
N MET A 26 21.61 -11.42 0.73
CA MET A 26 21.66 -11.72 -0.70
C MET A 26 20.27 -11.93 -1.32
N ILE A 27 19.27 -12.28 -0.50
CA ILE A 27 17.89 -12.48 -0.98
C ILE A 27 17.31 -11.24 -1.65
N GLN A 28 17.78 -10.03 -1.29
CA GLN A 28 17.25 -8.78 -1.83
C GLN A 28 17.35 -8.71 -3.36
N ASN A 29 18.34 -9.39 -3.96
CA ASN A 29 18.49 -9.46 -5.41
C ASN A 29 17.35 -10.21 -6.11
N TYR A 30 16.68 -11.10 -5.37
CA TYR A 30 15.64 -11.98 -5.87
C TYR A 30 14.25 -11.59 -5.40
N LEU A 31 14.10 -10.65 -4.44
CA LEU A 31 12.79 -10.33 -3.85
C LEU A 31 11.76 -9.94 -4.92
N LEU A 32 12.11 -9.15 -5.94
CA LEU A 32 11.17 -8.81 -7.02
C LEU A 32 10.74 -10.00 -7.90
N SER A 33 11.50 -11.09 -7.92
CA SER A 33 11.13 -12.29 -8.67
C SER A 33 10.16 -13.19 -7.90
N ILE A 34 10.10 -13.04 -6.57
CA ILE A 34 9.27 -13.86 -5.68
C ILE A 34 8.23 -13.06 -4.90
N PHE A 35 8.28 -11.73 -4.91
CA PHE A 35 7.31 -10.81 -4.33
C PHE A 35 6.88 -9.81 -5.41
N ASP A 36 5.65 -9.32 -5.32
CA ASP A 36 5.05 -8.53 -6.40
C ASP A 36 5.75 -7.17 -6.56
N ASN A 37 5.84 -6.39 -5.49
CA ASN A 37 6.61 -5.13 -5.46
C ASN A 37 7.31 -4.93 -4.11
N THR A 38 8.01 -5.96 -3.64
CA THR A 38 8.94 -5.85 -2.52
C THR A 38 10.35 -5.89 -3.07
N ARG A 39 11.01 -4.74 -3.14
CA ARG A 39 12.36 -4.60 -3.67
C ARG A 39 13.42 -4.88 -2.61
N TYR A 40 13.21 -4.34 -1.41
CA TYR A 40 14.15 -4.45 -0.30
C TYR A 40 13.42 -4.80 1.01
N VAL A 41 14.20 -5.20 2.00
CA VAL A 41 13.79 -5.34 3.40
C VAL A 41 14.74 -4.51 4.26
N THR A 42 14.22 -3.90 5.32
CA THR A 42 15.08 -3.24 6.32
C THR A 42 15.53 -4.27 7.33
N PHE A 43 16.84 -4.50 7.42
CA PHE A 43 17.43 -5.31 8.50
C PHE A 43 17.65 -4.46 9.75
N HIS A 44 17.64 -5.12 10.91
CA HIS A 44 17.86 -4.48 12.20
C HIS A 44 19.35 -4.18 12.41
N ASP A 45 19.68 -2.99 12.89
CA ASP A 45 21.07 -2.50 13.01
C ASP A 45 21.99 -3.41 13.83
N VAL A 46 21.44 -4.10 14.82
CA VAL A 46 22.19 -5.00 15.73
C VAL A 46 22.02 -6.49 15.40
N GLU A 47 20.88 -6.86 14.82
CA GLU A 47 20.54 -8.27 14.61
C GLU A 47 20.55 -8.54 13.10
N TYR A 48 21.70 -8.98 12.57
CA TYR A 48 21.96 -9.11 11.13
C TYR A 48 20.82 -9.79 10.36
N ASP A 49 20.31 -10.92 10.85
CA ASP A 49 19.27 -11.69 10.14
C ASP A 49 17.82 -11.24 10.43
N LYS A 50 17.62 -10.12 11.13
CA LYS A 50 16.28 -9.68 11.56
C LYS A 50 15.74 -8.58 10.66
N MET A 51 14.70 -8.91 9.88
CA MET A 51 13.97 -7.98 9.04
C MET A 51 12.86 -7.26 9.84
N THR A 52 12.72 -5.96 9.62
CA THR A 52 11.82 -5.06 10.37
C THR A 52 10.84 -4.31 9.47
N ALA A 53 11.14 -4.17 8.18
CA ALA A 53 10.26 -3.51 7.22
C ALA A 53 10.44 -4.11 5.82
N ILE A 54 9.46 -3.90 4.95
CA ILE A 54 9.56 -4.13 3.50
C ILE A 54 9.56 -2.77 2.78
N ILE A 55 10.26 -2.70 1.65
CA ILE A 55 10.39 -1.49 0.85
C ILE A 55 10.03 -1.81 -0.60
N SER A 56 9.20 -0.97 -1.22
CA SER A 56 8.80 -1.09 -2.62
C SER A 56 9.88 -0.58 -3.58
N SER A 57 9.67 -0.77 -4.89
CA SER A 57 10.58 -0.21 -5.91
C SER A 57 10.57 1.32 -5.96
N GLU A 58 9.48 1.93 -5.52
CA GLU A 58 9.27 3.38 -5.42
C GLU A 58 9.84 3.97 -4.13
N GLY A 59 10.33 3.12 -3.20
CA GLY A 59 10.88 3.53 -1.92
C GLY A 59 9.84 3.63 -0.79
N GLU A 60 8.60 3.20 -1.01
CA GLU A 60 7.59 3.16 0.03
C GLU A 60 7.91 2.08 1.05
N THR A 61 7.82 2.41 2.33
CA THR A 61 8.22 1.50 3.41
C THR A 61 7.01 1.09 4.24
N ILE A 62 6.85 -0.21 4.47
CA ILE A 62 5.88 -0.78 5.40
C ILE A 62 6.64 -1.45 6.53
N LEU A 63 6.45 -0.95 7.75
CA LEU A 63 6.94 -1.58 8.96
C LEU A 63 6.21 -2.91 9.19
N LEU A 64 6.97 -3.94 9.53
CA LEU A 64 6.40 -5.23 9.89
C LEU A 64 5.88 -5.16 11.34
N GLU A 65 4.62 -5.55 11.54
CA GLU A 65 4.01 -5.72 12.86
C GLU A 65 4.85 -6.62 13.79
N LYS A 66 5.50 -7.62 13.19
CA LYS A 66 6.45 -8.48 13.87
C LYS A 66 7.70 -8.63 13.03
N ALA A 67 8.87 -8.41 13.64
CA ALA A 67 10.13 -8.67 12.95
C ALA A 67 10.25 -10.16 12.56
N VAL A 68 10.78 -10.41 11.36
CA VAL A 68 11.00 -11.77 10.83
C VAL A 68 12.50 -12.05 10.84
N ARG A 69 12.91 -13.20 11.39
CA ARG A 69 14.31 -13.61 11.40
C ARG A 69 14.57 -14.62 10.29
N ALA A 70 15.59 -14.37 9.46
CA ALA A 70 16.05 -15.26 8.40
C ALA A 70 16.83 -16.46 8.98
N LYS A 71 16.16 -17.29 9.78
CA LYS A 71 16.76 -18.45 10.44
C LYS A 71 16.18 -19.76 9.91
N GLY A 72 17.04 -20.71 9.58
CA GLY A 72 16.65 -22.02 9.06
C GLY A 72 16.46 -21.99 7.53
N SER A 73 15.58 -22.86 7.02
CA SER A 73 15.34 -22.95 5.57
C SER A 73 14.75 -21.65 5.00
N VAL A 74 15.26 -21.24 3.84
CA VAL A 74 14.83 -20.04 3.10
C VAL A 74 13.33 -20.02 2.80
N GLU A 75 12.76 -21.17 2.46
CA GLU A 75 11.32 -21.30 2.23
C GLU A 75 10.49 -20.92 3.47
N ILE A 76 10.98 -21.25 4.66
CA ILE A 76 10.24 -21.05 5.92
C ILE A 76 10.18 -19.57 6.24
N TRP A 77 11.33 -18.89 6.28
CA TRP A 77 11.36 -17.49 6.67
C TRP A 77 10.83 -16.57 5.56
N LEU A 78 10.92 -16.95 4.27
CA LEU A 78 10.25 -16.24 3.18
C LEU A 78 8.72 -16.34 3.27
N MET A 79 8.21 -17.53 3.61
CA MET A 79 6.77 -17.68 3.87
C MET A 79 6.33 -16.85 5.08
N GLN A 80 7.13 -16.83 6.15
CA GLN A 80 6.87 -15.98 7.31
C GLN A 80 6.90 -14.48 6.95
N LEU A 81 7.86 -14.05 6.15
CA LEU A 81 7.94 -12.68 5.64
C LEU A 81 6.68 -12.33 4.85
N LEU A 82 6.27 -13.18 3.90
CA LEU A 82 5.04 -12.96 3.12
C LEU A 82 3.80 -12.82 4.01
N GLN A 83 3.59 -13.75 4.95
CA GLN A 83 2.45 -13.73 5.85
C GLN A 83 2.45 -12.49 6.75
N THR A 84 3.62 -12.12 7.26
CA THR A 84 3.77 -10.95 8.14
C THR A 84 3.58 -9.65 7.38
N SER A 85 4.10 -9.54 6.16
CA SER A 85 3.87 -8.41 5.26
C SER A 85 2.38 -8.23 4.94
N GLN A 86 1.68 -9.32 4.61
CA GLN A 86 0.24 -9.28 4.38
C GLN A 86 -0.54 -8.88 5.64
N PHE A 87 -0.12 -9.38 6.81
CA PHE A 87 -0.74 -8.99 8.07
C PHE A 87 -0.55 -7.51 8.37
N SER A 88 0.67 -7.00 8.22
CA SER A 88 1.02 -5.59 8.45
C SER A 88 0.24 -4.68 7.50
N LEU A 89 0.15 -5.06 6.21
CA LEU A 89 -0.67 -4.35 5.23
C LEU A 89 -2.16 -4.31 5.64
N ARG A 90 -2.72 -5.43 6.10
CA ARG A 90 -4.12 -5.47 6.61
C ARG A 90 -4.31 -4.55 7.81
N THR A 91 -3.32 -4.42 8.69
CA THR A 91 -3.39 -3.48 9.81
C THR A 91 -3.41 -2.04 9.32
N ILE A 92 -2.52 -1.68 8.38
CA ILE A 92 -2.51 -0.33 7.77
C ILE A 92 -3.83 -0.03 7.07
N ILE A 93 -4.43 -0.99 6.36
CA ILE A 93 -5.75 -0.82 5.74
C ILE A 93 -6.84 -0.55 6.80
N ARG A 94 -6.81 -1.24 7.95
CA ARG A 94 -7.76 -0.96 9.05
C ARG A 94 -7.54 0.43 9.67
N GLN A 95 -6.28 0.86 9.81
CA GLN A 95 -5.96 2.20 10.28
C GLN A 95 -6.46 3.26 9.28
N CYS A 96 -6.25 3.03 7.98
CA CYS A 96 -6.80 3.86 6.91
C CYS A 96 -8.32 3.98 7.05
N TYR A 97 -9.04 2.86 7.19
CA TYR A 97 -10.49 2.87 7.43
C TYR A 97 -10.86 3.69 8.67
N SER A 98 -10.14 3.57 9.78
CA SER A 98 -10.41 4.37 10.97
C SER A 98 -10.22 5.87 10.72
N ILE A 99 -9.15 6.25 10.01
CA ILE A 99 -8.81 7.65 9.74
C ILE A 99 -9.83 8.33 8.82
N ILE A 100 -10.25 7.67 7.73
CA ILE A 100 -11.22 8.23 6.79
C ILE A 100 -12.65 8.33 7.36
N ASN A 101 -12.92 7.69 8.50
CA ASN A 101 -14.18 7.77 9.23
C ASN A 101 -14.10 8.71 10.46
N ASP A 102 -12.94 9.31 10.73
CA ASP A 102 -12.79 10.26 11.83
C ASP A 102 -13.51 11.58 11.51
N ALA A 103 -14.16 12.18 12.50
CA ALA A 103 -14.87 13.44 12.34
C ALA A 103 -13.93 14.62 11.98
N ASN A 104 -12.65 14.53 12.33
CA ASN A 104 -11.60 15.51 12.04
C ASN A 104 -10.74 15.10 10.83
N PHE A 105 -11.25 14.22 9.96
CA PHE A 105 -10.53 13.78 8.78
C PHE A 105 -10.02 14.97 7.95
N ASN A 106 -8.73 14.94 7.64
CA ASN A 106 -8.09 15.90 6.75
C ASN A 106 -7.38 15.13 5.63
N LEU A 107 -7.82 15.38 4.39
CA LEU A 107 -7.31 14.69 3.21
C LEU A 107 -5.80 14.82 3.08
N LEU A 108 -5.25 16.03 3.13
CA LEU A 108 -3.82 16.26 2.89
C LEU A 108 -2.94 15.61 3.96
N ILE A 109 -3.35 15.67 5.23
CA ILE A 109 -2.63 15.00 6.33
C ILE A 109 -2.67 13.47 6.14
N PHE A 110 -3.80 12.93 5.67
CA PHE A 110 -3.94 11.51 5.36
C PHE A 110 -3.01 11.10 4.20
N LEU A 111 -2.97 11.89 3.13
CA LEU A 111 -2.12 11.66 1.95
C LEU A 111 -0.61 11.85 2.23
N ASP A 112 -0.23 12.49 3.33
CA ASP A 112 1.17 12.65 3.71
C ASP A 112 1.68 11.48 4.57
N LYS A 113 0.76 10.81 5.29
CA LYS A 113 1.11 9.78 6.28
C LYS A 113 1.01 8.34 5.77
N MET A 114 0.29 8.12 4.68
CA MET A 114 -0.01 6.78 4.19
C MET A 114 0.82 6.44 2.95
N PRO A 115 1.09 5.16 2.68
CA PRO A 115 1.59 4.75 1.38
C PRO A 115 0.56 5.05 0.28
N ALA A 116 1.02 5.40 -0.92
CA ALA A 116 0.22 5.80 -2.08
C ALA A 116 -0.88 4.80 -2.44
N GLN A 117 -0.62 3.49 -2.34
CA GLN A 117 -1.66 2.48 -2.58
C GLN A 117 -2.78 2.51 -1.51
N ILE A 118 -2.43 2.84 -0.27
CA ILE A 118 -3.39 2.96 0.85
C ILE A 118 -4.18 4.26 0.74
N GLU A 119 -3.53 5.34 0.30
CA GLU A 119 -4.19 6.60 -0.04
C GLU A 119 -5.28 6.39 -1.09
N LEU A 120 -4.92 5.71 -2.19
CA LEU A 120 -5.83 5.41 -3.29
C LEU A 120 -7.03 4.57 -2.81
N LEU A 121 -6.75 3.50 -2.05
CA LEU A 121 -7.79 2.66 -1.47
C LEU A 121 -8.70 3.46 -0.53
N GLY A 122 -8.13 4.36 0.28
CA GLY A 122 -8.89 5.22 1.21
C GLY A 122 -9.88 6.14 0.48
N ILE A 123 -9.45 6.77 -0.61
CA ILE A 123 -10.34 7.61 -1.44
C ILE A 123 -11.46 6.78 -2.07
N GLN A 124 -11.16 5.57 -2.56
CA GLN A 124 -12.18 4.65 -3.09
C GLN A 124 -13.18 4.25 -2.00
N MET A 125 -12.72 3.96 -0.78
CA MET A 125 -13.59 3.65 0.35
C MET A 125 -14.51 4.82 0.71
N ILE A 126 -13.99 6.07 0.71
CA ILE A 126 -14.79 7.28 0.95
C ILE A 126 -15.88 7.39 -0.11
N TRP A 127 -15.52 7.27 -1.39
CA TRP A 127 -16.48 7.39 -2.48
C TRP A 127 -17.56 6.32 -2.40
N THR A 128 -17.18 5.05 -2.21
CA THR A 128 -18.15 3.94 -2.12
C THR A 128 -19.10 4.14 -0.95
N ARG A 129 -18.57 4.41 0.26
CA ARG A 129 -19.36 4.62 1.47
C ARG A 129 -20.36 5.77 1.29
N ASP A 130 -19.88 6.92 0.83
CA ASP A 130 -20.70 8.13 0.75
C ASP A 130 -21.74 8.01 -0.37
N SER A 131 -21.40 7.35 -1.48
CA SER A 131 -22.34 7.07 -2.57
C SER A 131 -23.44 6.11 -2.15
N GLU A 132 -23.10 5.02 -1.45
CA GLU A 132 -24.10 4.05 -0.94
C GLU A 132 -25.06 4.70 0.06
N LEU A 133 -24.54 5.49 1.00
CA LEU A 133 -25.35 6.22 1.97
C LEU A 133 -26.27 7.25 1.30
N THR A 134 -25.74 7.98 0.31
CA THR A 134 -26.48 8.98 -0.46
C THR A 134 -27.60 8.31 -1.24
N LEU A 135 -27.33 7.19 -1.93
CA LEU A 135 -28.32 6.46 -2.71
C LEU A 135 -29.46 5.93 -1.83
N ALA A 136 -29.15 5.44 -0.63
CA ALA A 136 -30.15 4.99 0.33
C ALA A 136 -31.09 6.13 0.79
N GLN A 137 -30.59 7.37 0.85
CA GLN A 137 -31.33 8.54 1.34
C GLN A 137 -31.95 9.40 0.22
N ALA A 138 -31.55 9.20 -1.03
CA ALA A 138 -31.94 10.02 -2.18
C ALA A 138 -33.46 10.13 -2.42
N ARG A 139 -34.23 9.13 -1.96
CA ARG A 139 -35.71 9.17 -2.04
C ARG A 139 -36.33 10.12 -1.03
N ALA A 140 -35.70 10.25 0.15
CA ALA A 140 -36.19 11.08 1.25
C ALA A 140 -35.66 12.51 1.15
N ASP A 141 -34.40 12.68 0.76
CA ASP A 141 -33.77 13.97 0.55
C ASP A 141 -33.30 14.11 -0.91
N LYS A 142 -33.95 15.02 -1.65
CA LYS A 142 -33.60 15.28 -3.06
C LYS A 142 -32.31 16.09 -3.23
N LYS A 143 -31.80 16.73 -2.17
CA LYS A 143 -30.58 17.55 -2.21
C LYS A 143 -29.33 16.73 -1.91
N ILE A 144 -29.45 15.60 -1.20
CA ILE A 144 -28.30 14.82 -0.74
C ILE A 144 -27.36 14.39 -1.88
N MET A 145 -27.92 14.04 -3.05
CA MET A 145 -27.12 13.71 -4.24
C MET A 145 -26.24 14.88 -4.69
N PHE A 146 -26.79 16.10 -4.69
CA PHE A 146 -26.05 17.31 -5.07
C PHE A 146 -25.00 17.66 -4.02
N GLU A 147 -25.32 17.54 -2.73
CA GLU A 147 -24.39 17.81 -1.63
C GLU A 147 -23.21 16.84 -1.62
N THR A 148 -23.46 15.54 -1.78
CA THR A 148 -22.40 14.54 -1.88
C THR A 148 -21.54 14.74 -3.12
N ASN A 149 -22.15 15.10 -4.26
CA ASN A 149 -21.41 15.43 -5.47
C ASN A 149 -20.48 16.63 -5.26
N ASN A 150 -20.94 17.68 -4.58
CA ASN A 150 -20.08 18.83 -4.24
C ASN A 150 -18.93 18.43 -3.32
N LYS A 151 -19.15 17.55 -2.34
CA LYS A 151 -18.05 17.03 -1.50
C LYS A 151 -16.99 16.30 -2.33
N PHE A 152 -17.39 15.50 -3.33
CA PHE A 152 -16.44 14.85 -4.22
C PHE A 152 -15.71 15.83 -5.14
N LEU A 153 -16.37 16.90 -5.58
CA LEU A 153 -15.73 17.98 -6.33
C LEU A 153 -14.71 18.74 -5.47
N ASP A 154 -15.03 19.03 -4.21
CA ASP A 154 -14.11 19.68 -3.28
C ASP A 154 -12.86 18.84 -3.02
N LEU A 155 -13.03 17.51 -2.86
CA LEU A 155 -11.92 16.56 -2.78
C LEU A 155 -11.06 16.61 -4.05
N LEU A 156 -11.68 16.54 -5.23
CA LEU A 156 -10.98 16.61 -6.52
C LEU A 156 -10.19 17.91 -6.67
N ASN A 157 -10.82 19.04 -6.39
CA ASN A 157 -10.19 20.35 -6.48
C ASN A 157 -9.01 20.48 -5.51
N THR A 158 -9.11 19.88 -4.33
CA THR A 158 -8.00 19.82 -3.37
C THR A 158 -6.81 19.04 -3.94
N LEU A 159 -7.05 17.91 -4.62
CA LEU A 159 -5.99 17.13 -5.28
C LEU A 159 -5.37 17.92 -6.46
N ILE A 160 -6.20 18.56 -7.28
CA ILE A 160 -5.73 19.40 -8.41
C ILE A 160 -4.86 20.54 -7.90
N ASP A 161 -5.25 21.22 -6.82
CA ASP A 161 -4.46 22.29 -6.21
C ASP A 161 -3.05 21.83 -5.83
N GLN A 162 -2.88 20.59 -5.33
CA GLN A 162 -1.56 20.06 -5.00
C GLN A 162 -0.65 19.94 -6.23
N THR A 163 -1.19 19.66 -7.41
CA THR A 163 -0.39 19.52 -8.65
C THR A 163 0.22 20.83 -9.14
N THR A 164 -0.26 21.98 -8.65
CA THR A 164 0.27 23.30 -8.97
C THR A 164 1.54 23.64 -8.19
N ARG A 165 1.88 22.85 -7.16
CA ARG A 165 3.06 23.03 -6.31
C ARG A 165 4.30 22.38 -6.93
N ASP A 166 5.45 22.72 -6.37
CA ASP A 166 6.71 22.02 -6.67
C ASP A 166 6.71 20.65 -6.00
N LEU A 167 6.47 19.62 -6.81
CA LEU A 167 6.39 18.22 -6.40
C LEU A 167 7.59 17.44 -6.96
N THR A 168 8.08 16.47 -6.19
CA THR A 168 8.98 15.45 -6.72
C THR A 168 8.28 14.62 -7.80
N LYS A 169 9.07 13.89 -8.61
CA LYS A 169 8.52 13.02 -9.66
C LYS A 169 7.51 12.00 -9.11
N ILE A 170 7.81 11.41 -7.95
CA ILE A 170 6.95 10.39 -7.32
C ILE A 170 5.67 11.02 -6.79
N GLU A 171 5.76 12.14 -6.07
CA GLU A 171 4.58 12.87 -5.57
C GLU A 171 3.67 13.32 -6.73
N ARG A 172 4.26 13.80 -7.83
CA ARG A 172 3.50 14.18 -9.03
C ARG A 172 2.73 12.98 -9.59
N THR A 173 3.40 11.86 -9.81
CA THR A 173 2.75 10.63 -10.27
C THR A 173 1.66 10.16 -9.29
N LYS A 174 1.88 10.32 -7.99
CA LYS A 174 0.90 10.02 -6.94
C LYS A 174 -0.37 10.84 -7.11
N PHE A 175 -0.27 12.17 -7.13
CA PHE A 175 -1.43 13.05 -7.29
C PHE A 175 -2.13 12.87 -8.65
N GLU A 176 -1.38 12.71 -9.74
CA GLU A 176 -1.96 12.42 -11.07
C GLU A 176 -2.76 11.11 -11.07
N THR A 177 -2.26 10.07 -10.38
CA THR A 177 -2.97 8.79 -10.23
C THR A 177 -4.25 8.96 -9.42
N LEU A 178 -4.17 9.66 -8.28
CA LEU A 178 -5.35 9.94 -7.44
C LEU A 178 -6.42 10.72 -8.20
N ILE A 179 -6.02 11.77 -8.94
CA ILE A 179 -6.93 12.55 -9.78
C ILE A 179 -7.56 11.67 -10.86
N THR A 180 -6.75 10.90 -11.59
CA THR A 180 -7.24 10.05 -12.69
C THR A 180 -8.32 9.09 -12.21
N ILE A 181 -8.08 8.43 -11.07
CA ILE A 181 -9.04 7.48 -10.50
C ILE A 181 -10.28 8.19 -9.96
N HIS A 182 -10.10 9.31 -9.25
CA HIS A 182 -11.24 10.05 -8.70
C HIS A 182 -12.13 10.63 -9.80
N VAL A 183 -11.54 11.13 -10.89
CA VAL A 183 -12.27 11.57 -12.10
C VAL A 183 -13.02 10.40 -12.73
N TYR A 184 -12.37 9.25 -12.92
CA TYR A 184 -13.02 8.07 -13.48
C TYR A 184 -14.24 7.64 -12.65
N ILE A 185 -14.08 7.58 -11.32
CA ILE A 185 -15.14 7.20 -10.39
C ILE A 185 -16.26 8.24 -10.38
N PHE A 186 -15.96 9.52 -10.56
CA PHE A 186 -16.96 10.60 -10.65
C PHE A 186 -17.88 10.47 -11.87
N TYR A 187 -17.41 9.84 -12.96
CA TYR A 187 -18.18 9.66 -14.19
C TYR A 187 -18.98 8.35 -14.25
N ILE A 188 -18.96 7.55 -13.18
CA ILE A 188 -19.79 6.34 -13.01
C ILE A 188 -21.07 6.70 -12.28
#